data_AF-A0A2H6KI60-F1
#
_entry.id   AF-A0A2H6KI60-F1
#
_cell.length_a   1.000
_cell.length_b   1.000
_cell.length_c   1.000
_cell.angle_alpha   90.00
_cell.angle_beta   90.00
_cell.angle_gamma   90.00
#
_symmetry.space_group_name_H-M   'P 1'
#
loop_
_entity.id
_entity.type
_entity.pdbx_description
1 polymer ?
#
loop_
_entity_poly.entity_id
_entity_poly.type
_entity_poly.pdbx_seq_one_letter_code
_entity_poly.pdbx_strand_id
1 'polypeptide(L)'
;MYQVKLWPFRCVFLTCFAYITASVLLAEADLPIHALTSDVLGVWRILETETFHDKPQTCGGSLPNRNWDNLKLGDYRRYLQRGYGSLRETVVELVDERHYRRSELPPRNQWRYLGVRDPKSGHGFIGQWTLVYDEGLDIDIGPTRYFGFFKYAKIDTKDCPMVLEGSQEDSHGNVQCYRTTASEIGIGWATRKVFKNGKPNYTYGCFYAEKIKDDKRHSYVLDESSSAVLRKGKPSFNQWLKRDYLEFRDLSPFRFLQLHKGTCFKSIHHSHLSECSTAEGHLANRFMQKGQCGSCYAMASIYVLARRFEIILRKLYPESNWEHTERPSVRDIVECSPFNQGCLGGFPFLVGKHLTELGVLSESDSPYTINLESGTSSCPVKQSNADDRWFAASYGYIGGCYECTTEFEIMKEVYHHGPVAVAIDAPQSLFNYYNGVYDDEPANHGSNCDLPLSGLNGWEYTNHAIIIVGWGEEDVAGIPTKFWVCRNTWGSDWGVGGFFKMKRGVNLCGVESQAVYIDPDLTRGVAARLVKSLT
;
A
#
# COMPACT_ATOMS: atom_id res chain seq x y z
N MET A 1 9.45 -2.84 -37.65
CA MET A 1 9.07 -4.25 -37.88
C MET A 1 10.07 -5.12 -37.14
N TYR A 2 9.82 -5.42 -35.87
CA TYR A 2 10.48 -6.47 -35.12
C TYR A 2 9.45 -7.09 -34.17
N GLN A 3 9.62 -8.39 -33.94
CA GLN A 3 8.57 -9.39 -33.79
C GLN A 3 7.79 -9.34 -32.46
N VAL A 4 6.48 -9.54 -32.59
CA VAL A 4 5.58 -10.02 -31.53
C VAL A 4 6.02 -11.44 -31.18
N LYS A 5 6.52 -11.68 -29.96
CA LYS A 5 6.76 -13.03 -29.45
C LYS A 5 5.44 -13.57 -28.90
N LEU A 6 4.79 -14.42 -29.68
CA LEU A 6 3.70 -15.31 -29.29
C LEU A 6 4.27 -16.50 -28.50
N TRP A 7 3.62 -16.91 -27.41
CA TRP A 7 3.83 -18.20 -26.75
C TRP A 7 2.47 -18.93 -26.60
N PRO A 8 2.35 -20.21 -27.04
CA PRO A 8 1.10 -20.99 -26.99
C PRO A 8 1.07 -22.09 -25.91
N PHE A 9 -0.13 -22.40 -25.41
CA PHE A 9 -0.72 -23.73 -25.06
C PHE A 9 -1.49 -23.84 -23.72
N ARG A 10 -2.59 -24.60 -23.82
CA ARG A 10 -3.74 -24.86 -22.92
C ARG A 10 -3.43 -25.84 -21.76
N CYS A 11 -4.27 -25.82 -20.70
CA CYS A 11 -5.15 -26.96 -20.35
C CYS A 11 -6.14 -26.68 -19.19
N VAL A 12 -7.41 -26.96 -19.49
CA VAL A 12 -8.59 -27.09 -18.59
C VAL A 12 -8.43 -28.29 -17.66
N PHE A 13 -8.88 -28.22 -16.39
CA PHE A 13 -9.69 -29.28 -15.75
C PHE A 13 -10.38 -28.80 -14.46
N LEU A 14 -11.68 -29.15 -14.36
CA LEU A 14 -12.57 -28.99 -13.22
C LEU A 14 -12.09 -29.75 -11.98
N THR A 15 -12.14 -29.13 -10.79
CA THR A 15 -12.56 -29.82 -9.56
C THR A 15 -13.16 -28.82 -8.55
N CYS A 16 -14.46 -28.98 -8.27
CA CYS A 16 -15.22 -28.25 -7.27
C CYS A 16 -14.85 -28.66 -5.83
N PHE A 17 -14.55 -27.71 -4.96
CA PHE A 17 -14.61 -27.87 -3.50
C PHE A 17 -15.11 -26.57 -2.84
N ALA A 18 -16.07 -26.68 -1.93
CA ALA A 18 -16.70 -25.55 -1.25
C ALA A 18 -16.45 -25.59 0.27
N TYR A 19 -15.86 -24.51 0.80
CA TYR A 19 -15.78 -24.20 2.22
C TYR A 19 -16.67 -22.99 2.55
N ILE A 20 -17.23 -22.96 3.76
CA ILE A 20 -17.81 -21.75 4.35
C ILE A 20 -16.68 -21.03 5.07
N THR A 21 -16.09 -20.05 4.40
CA THR A 21 -15.28 -19.02 5.04
C THR A 21 -16.17 -17.81 5.32
N ALA A 22 -15.94 -17.11 6.44
CA ALA A 22 -16.24 -15.69 6.48
C ALA A 22 -15.62 -15.12 5.21
N SER A 23 -16.44 -14.55 4.32
CA SER A 23 -15.98 -14.07 3.03
C SER A 23 -15.11 -12.84 3.25
N VAL A 24 -13.83 -13.09 3.54
CA VAL A 24 -12.72 -12.18 3.37
C VAL A 24 -12.49 -12.14 1.87
N LEU A 25 -12.99 -11.09 1.23
CA LEU A 25 -12.57 -10.79 -0.13
C LEU A 25 -11.17 -10.21 -0.04
N LEU A 26 -10.26 -10.73 -0.87
CA LEU A 26 -9.02 -10.05 -1.19
C LEU A 26 -9.40 -8.67 -1.75
N ALA A 27 -8.59 -7.66 -1.45
CA ALA A 27 -8.81 -6.38 -2.08
C ALA A 27 -8.45 -6.55 -3.57
N GLU A 28 -9.45 -6.44 -4.44
CA GLU A 28 -9.21 -6.01 -5.82
C GLU A 28 -8.89 -4.53 -5.74
N ALA A 29 -7.68 -4.21 -5.26
CA ALA A 29 -7.03 -3.00 -5.69
C ALA A 29 -6.82 -3.20 -7.19
N ASP A 30 -7.38 -2.32 -8.00
CA ASP A 30 -6.55 -1.55 -8.90
C ASP A 30 -7.47 -0.70 -9.81
N LEU A 31 -7.06 0.55 -10.06
CA LEU A 31 -7.52 1.19 -11.29
C LEU A 31 -6.99 0.33 -12.45
N PRO A 32 -7.74 0.17 -13.56
CA PRO A 32 -7.32 -0.71 -14.64
C PRO A 32 -6.23 -0.05 -15.49
N ILE A 33 -5.06 0.09 -14.87
CA ILE A 33 -3.86 0.78 -15.30
C ILE A 33 -2.71 -0.20 -15.14
N HIS A 34 -1.84 -0.28 -16.13
CA HIS A 34 -0.60 -1.02 -16.01
C HIS A 34 0.52 -0.25 -16.71
N ALA A 35 1.52 0.21 -15.99
CA ALA A 35 2.69 0.90 -16.55
C ALA A 35 3.97 0.36 -15.92
N LEU A 36 4.99 0.16 -16.76
CA LEU A 36 6.30 -0.28 -16.31
C LEU A 36 7.26 0.90 -16.15
N THR A 37 8.29 0.72 -15.33
CA THR A 37 9.34 1.72 -15.10
C THR A 37 9.92 2.26 -16.43
N SER A 38 10.12 1.40 -17.42
CA SER A 38 10.67 1.72 -18.74
C SER A 38 9.72 2.51 -19.64
N ASP A 39 8.41 2.40 -19.45
CA ASP A 39 7.43 3.18 -20.21
C ASP A 39 7.51 4.67 -19.81
N VAL A 40 7.91 4.93 -18.56
CA VAL A 40 7.89 6.25 -17.92
C VAL A 40 9.19 7.03 -18.12
N LEU A 41 10.30 6.37 -18.43
CA LEU A 41 11.58 7.04 -18.68
C LEU A 41 11.49 8.03 -19.85
N GLY A 42 12.14 9.19 -19.70
CA GLY A 42 12.27 10.21 -20.74
C GLY A 42 11.84 11.61 -20.31
N VAL A 43 11.64 12.48 -21.30
CA VAL A 43 11.34 13.90 -21.08
C VAL A 43 9.83 14.13 -20.98
N TRP A 44 9.40 14.70 -19.86
CA TRP A 44 8.02 15.02 -19.53
C TRP A 44 7.77 16.52 -19.51
N ARG A 45 6.62 16.91 -20.03
CA ARG A 45 6.02 18.23 -19.82
C ARG A 45 4.98 18.11 -18.71
N ILE A 46 5.15 18.86 -17.63
CA ILE A 46 4.20 19.01 -16.52
C ILE A 46 3.49 20.35 -16.68
N LEU A 47 2.16 20.33 -16.67
CA LEU A 47 1.27 21.48 -16.72
C LEU A 47 0.46 21.55 -15.42
N GLU A 48 0.86 22.40 -14.48
CA GLU A 48 0.20 22.55 -13.18
C GLU A 48 -0.63 23.83 -13.08
N THR A 49 -1.57 23.89 -12.15
CA THR A 49 -2.41 25.08 -11.93
C THR A 49 -1.62 26.28 -11.41
N GLU A 50 -1.92 27.48 -11.94
CA GLU A 50 -1.50 28.81 -11.46
C GLU A 50 -1.55 28.96 -9.93
N THR A 51 -2.73 28.66 -9.41
CA THR A 51 -3.12 28.91 -8.03
C THR A 51 -3.06 27.61 -7.22
N PHE A 52 -2.53 27.72 -6.00
CA PHE A 52 -2.56 26.65 -5.01
C PHE A 52 -3.47 27.08 -3.85
N HIS A 53 -4.27 26.15 -3.35
CA HIS A 53 -5.27 26.38 -2.32
C HIS A 53 -4.79 25.81 -0.97
N ASP A 54 -5.16 26.44 0.15
CA ASP A 54 -4.89 25.88 1.48
C ASP A 54 -5.73 24.63 1.79
N LYS A 55 -6.78 24.37 1.01
CA LYS A 55 -7.64 23.18 1.15
C LYS A 55 -7.31 22.13 0.08
N PRO A 56 -7.32 20.84 0.43
CA PRO A 56 -7.12 19.75 -0.52
C PRO A 56 -8.08 19.85 -1.70
N GLN A 57 -7.56 19.64 -2.90
CA GLN A 57 -8.32 19.66 -4.14
C GLN A 57 -8.59 18.23 -4.59
N THR A 58 -9.79 17.96 -5.12
CA THR A 58 -10.10 16.65 -5.71
C THR A 58 -9.58 16.53 -7.13
N CYS A 59 -9.26 17.65 -7.77
CA CYS A 59 -8.71 17.73 -9.12
C CYS A 59 -9.58 17.01 -10.17
N GLY A 60 -10.90 16.94 -9.93
CA GLY A 60 -11.87 16.27 -10.77
C GLY A 60 -12.26 14.85 -10.33
N GLY A 61 -11.48 14.24 -9.43
CA GLY A 61 -11.82 12.94 -8.84
C GLY A 61 -12.91 13.03 -7.77
N SER A 62 -13.40 11.87 -7.35
CA SER A 62 -14.28 11.70 -6.18
C SER A 62 -13.48 11.52 -4.87
N LEU A 63 -14.18 11.58 -3.73
CA LEU A 63 -13.65 11.15 -2.43
C LEU A 63 -14.52 10.02 -1.84
N PRO A 64 -13.97 8.80 -1.64
CA PRO A 64 -12.67 8.35 -2.13
C PRO A 64 -12.61 8.34 -3.66
N ASN A 65 -11.42 8.21 -4.24
CA ASN A 65 -11.25 8.19 -5.69
C ASN A 65 -11.98 6.99 -6.31
N ARG A 66 -12.71 7.17 -7.42
CA ARG A 66 -13.41 6.09 -8.10
C ARG A 66 -13.07 6.06 -9.58
N ASN A 67 -12.86 4.85 -10.10
CA ASN A 67 -12.58 4.59 -11.50
C ASN A 67 -13.59 5.30 -12.44
N TRP A 68 -14.90 5.10 -12.21
CA TRP A 68 -15.96 5.69 -13.03
C TRP A 68 -15.96 7.22 -13.04
N ASP A 69 -15.45 7.89 -12.01
CA ASP A 69 -15.39 9.34 -11.98
C ASP A 69 -14.15 9.86 -12.71
N ASN A 70 -13.02 9.16 -12.62
CA ASN A 70 -11.81 9.48 -13.40
C ASN A 70 -12.08 9.39 -14.91
N LEU A 71 -12.80 8.34 -15.36
CA LEU A 71 -13.13 8.15 -16.78
C LEU A 71 -14.02 9.27 -17.36
N LYS A 72 -14.78 10.00 -16.54
CA LYS A 72 -15.62 11.12 -16.99
C LYS A 72 -14.82 12.40 -17.29
N LEU A 73 -13.56 12.48 -16.85
CA LEU A 73 -12.73 13.66 -17.04
C LEU A 73 -12.34 13.88 -18.52
N GLY A 74 -12.29 12.81 -19.31
CA GLY A 74 -12.01 12.88 -20.75
C GLY A 74 -10.66 13.54 -21.06
N ASP A 75 -10.69 14.67 -21.77
CA ASP A 75 -9.50 15.50 -22.00
C ASP A 75 -9.16 16.29 -20.72
N TYR A 76 -8.31 15.69 -19.89
CA TYR A 76 -7.97 16.22 -18.58
C TYR A 76 -7.24 17.58 -18.64
N ARG A 77 -6.36 17.77 -19.63
CA ARG A 77 -5.71 19.06 -19.87
C ARG A 77 -6.75 20.16 -20.11
N ARG A 78 -7.75 19.89 -20.95
CA ARG A 78 -8.84 20.83 -21.23
C ARG A 78 -9.79 20.99 -20.05
N TYR A 79 -9.98 19.95 -19.24
CA TYR A 79 -10.71 20.04 -17.97
C TYR A 79 -10.02 21.06 -17.04
N LEU A 80 -8.71 20.93 -16.82
CA LEU A 80 -7.94 21.85 -15.98
C LEU A 80 -7.98 23.29 -16.51
N GLN A 81 -7.81 23.49 -17.83
CA GLN A 81 -7.86 24.83 -18.42
C GLN A 81 -9.22 25.52 -18.25
N ARG A 82 -10.32 24.77 -18.31
CA ARG A 82 -11.68 25.31 -18.11
C ARG A 82 -12.00 25.56 -16.64
N GLY A 83 -11.55 24.68 -15.75
CA GLY A 83 -11.88 24.75 -14.32
C GLY A 83 -10.94 25.64 -13.49
N TYR A 84 -9.66 25.68 -13.85
CA TYR A 84 -8.59 26.29 -13.07
C TYR A 84 -7.83 27.40 -13.82
N GLY A 85 -8.10 27.61 -15.11
CA GLY A 85 -7.51 28.68 -15.92
C GLY A 85 -6.15 28.32 -16.52
N SER A 86 -5.22 29.29 -16.54
CA SER A 86 -3.89 29.11 -17.11
C SER A 86 -3.08 28.05 -16.34
N LEU A 87 -2.25 27.30 -17.07
CA LEU A 87 -1.39 26.25 -16.52
C LEU A 87 0.08 26.65 -16.69
N ARG A 88 0.86 26.46 -15.62
CA ARG A 88 2.30 26.66 -15.62
C ARG A 88 2.99 25.42 -16.16
N GLU A 89 3.84 25.61 -17.16
CA GLU A 89 4.64 24.54 -17.75
C GLU A 89 5.99 24.39 -17.04
N THR A 90 6.36 23.14 -16.74
CA THR A 90 7.71 22.74 -16.31
C THR A 90 8.11 21.50 -17.11
N VAL A 91 9.36 21.46 -17.59
CA VAL A 91 9.88 20.32 -18.35
C VAL A 91 10.95 19.63 -17.52
N VAL A 92 10.84 18.31 -17.40
CA VAL A 92 11.74 17.47 -16.59
C VAL A 92 12.12 16.22 -17.37
N GLU A 93 13.24 15.61 -17.02
CA GLU A 93 13.64 14.31 -17.53
C GLU A 93 13.68 13.29 -16.39
N LEU A 94 12.93 12.21 -16.54
CA LEU A 94 12.90 11.08 -15.62
C LEU A 94 13.91 10.03 -16.09
N VAL A 95 14.92 9.76 -15.27
CA VAL A 95 16.01 8.82 -15.57
C VAL A 95 16.05 7.68 -14.57
N ASP A 96 16.59 6.54 -15.00
CA ASP A 96 16.84 5.35 -14.17
C ASP A 96 18.15 5.44 -13.37
N GLU A 97 18.96 6.48 -13.62
CA GLU A 97 20.10 6.81 -12.81
C GLU A 97 19.69 7.18 -11.39
N ARG A 98 20.42 6.64 -10.42
CA ARG A 98 20.08 6.77 -9.00
C ARG A 98 21.09 7.59 -8.23
N HIS A 99 20.62 8.29 -7.20
CA HIS A 99 21.43 9.11 -6.32
C HIS A 99 21.15 8.86 -4.84
N TYR A 100 22.13 9.16 -4.00
CA TYR A 100 22.00 9.05 -2.55
C TYR A 100 21.39 10.32 -1.96
N ARG A 101 20.53 10.15 -0.95
CA ARG A 101 20.11 11.23 -0.06
C ARG A 101 20.81 11.11 1.28
N ARG A 102 22.00 11.68 1.37
CA ARG A 102 22.86 11.58 2.58
C ARG A 102 22.27 12.24 3.83
N SER A 103 21.28 13.13 3.65
CA SER A 103 20.55 13.78 4.73
C SER A 103 19.47 12.91 5.38
N GLU A 104 19.14 11.75 4.81
CA GLU A 104 18.15 10.84 5.39
C GLU A 104 18.65 10.17 6.68
N LEU A 105 17.72 9.69 7.50
CA LEU A 105 18.05 8.92 8.70
C LEU A 105 18.67 7.56 8.33
N PRO A 106 19.74 7.10 8.98
CA PRO A 106 20.24 5.74 8.80
C PRO A 106 19.14 4.71 9.10
N PRO A 107 18.99 3.62 8.32
CA PRO A 107 19.87 3.17 7.23
C PRO A 107 19.61 3.84 5.87
N ARG A 108 18.60 4.71 5.77
CA ARG A 108 18.09 5.26 4.51
C ARG A 108 19.06 6.20 3.80
N ASN A 109 20.05 6.75 4.51
CA ASN A 109 21.16 7.50 3.90
C ASN A 109 22.07 6.65 2.97
N GLN A 110 21.86 5.33 2.93
CA GLN A 110 22.49 4.39 2.01
C GLN A 110 21.57 4.00 0.84
N TRP A 111 20.32 4.45 0.81
CA TRP A 111 19.39 4.16 -0.27
C TRP A 111 19.68 5.01 -1.51
N ARG A 112 19.13 4.54 -2.64
CA ARG A 112 19.38 5.10 -3.96
C ARG A 112 18.03 5.40 -4.62
N TYR A 113 17.80 6.67 -4.90
CA TYR A 113 16.53 7.19 -5.42
C TYR A 113 16.66 7.48 -6.92
N LEU A 114 15.63 7.15 -7.71
CA LEU A 114 15.61 7.49 -9.14
C LEU A 114 15.62 9.00 -9.33
N GLY A 115 16.40 9.48 -10.27
CA GLY A 115 16.69 10.90 -10.45
C GLY A 115 15.74 11.62 -11.40
N VAL A 116 15.46 12.89 -11.08
CA VAL A 116 14.84 13.86 -12.00
C VAL A 116 15.91 14.87 -12.42
N ARG A 117 15.97 15.19 -13.71
CA ARG A 117 16.90 16.19 -14.27
C ARG A 117 16.17 17.35 -14.92
N ASP A 118 16.83 18.50 -14.98
CA ASP A 118 16.45 19.55 -15.92
C ASP A 118 17.12 19.24 -17.28
N PRO A 119 16.35 18.92 -18.33
CA PRO A 119 16.88 18.55 -19.63
C PRO A 119 17.68 19.68 -20.31
N LYS A 120 17.55 20.94 -19.87
CA LYS A 120 18.37 22.06 -20.37
C LYS A 120 19.75 22.12 -19.73
N SER A 121 19.85 21.75 -18.46
CA SER A 121 21.09 21.83 -17.68
C SER A 121 22.00 20.61 -17.92
N GLY A 122 21.42 19.44 -18.19
CA GLY A 122 22.12 18.18 -18.47
C GLY A 122 22.98 17.62 -17.33
N HIS A 123 23.12 18.32 -16.21
CA HIS A 123 24.03 17.97 -15.11
C HIS A 123 23.35 18.09 -13.74
N GLY A 124 23.45 17.04 -12.93
CA GLY A 124 22.90 16.99 -11.57
C GLY A 124 21.42 16.59 -11.51
N PHE A 125 20.99 16.16 -10.32
CA PHE A 125 19.59 15.81 -10.05
C PHE A 125 18.89 17.01 -9.40
N ILE A 126 17.73 17.38 -9.90
CA ILE A 126 16.86 18.44 -9.35
C ILE A 126 15.77 17.89 -8.43
N GLY A 127 15.63 16.56 -8.39
CA GLY A 127 14.58 15.87 -7.66
C GLY A 127 14.67 14.36 -7.83
N GLN A 128 13.60 13.69 -7.44
CA GLN A 128 13.47 12.24 -7.51
C GLN A 128 12.08 11.83 -8.03
N TRP A 129 11.97 10.61 -8.50
CA TRP A 129 10.68 10.04 -8.88
C TRP A 129 10.59 8.57 -8.48
N THR A 130 9.37 8.04 -8.44
CA THR A 130 9.09 6.60 -8.30
C THR A 130 7.74 6.31 -8.91
N LEU A 131 7.55 5.08 -9.39
CA LEU A 131 6.20 4.58 -9.60
C LEU A 131 5.51 4.33 -8.27
N VAL A 132 4.19 4.38 -8.30
CA VAL A 132 3.31 3.84 -7.28
C VAL A 132 2.70 2.58 -7.87
N TYR A 133 3.32 1.43 -7.57
CA TYR A 133 3.04 0.16 -8.24
C TYR A 133 3.13 0.32 -9.76
N ASP A 134 2.09 -0.04 -10.52
CA ASP A 134 1.97 0.18 -11.97
C ASP A 134 0.93 1.25 -12.35
N GLU A 135 0.27 1.87 -11.37
CA GLU A 135 -0.85 2.78 -11.64
C GLU A 135 -0.47 4.25 -11.69
N GLY A 136 0.55 4.63 -10.91
CA GLY A 136 0.80 6.02 -10.57
C GLY A 136 2.25 6.44 -10.68
N LEU A 137 2.45 7.74 -10.78
CA LEU A 137 3.75 8.41 -10.86
C LEU A 137 3.86 9.45 -9.76
N ASP A 138 4.87 9.32 -8.91
CA ASP A 138 5.24 10.29 -7.88
C ASP A 138 6.56 10.96 -8.25
N ILE A 139 6.56 12.30 -8.34
CA ILE A 139 7.72 13.13 -8.71
C ILE A 139 7.89 14.21 -7.63
N ASP A 140 9.07 14.29 -7.03
CA ASP A 140 9.39 15.25 -5.97
C ASP A 140 10.52 16.19 -6.43
N ILE A 141 10.21 17.48 -6.56
CA ILE A 141 11.12 18.52 -7.07
C ILE A 141 11.06 19.75 -6.16
N GLY A 142 12.14 19.96 -5.41
CA GLY A 142 12.25 21.07 -4.47
C GLY A 142 11.11 21.04 -3.44
N PRO A 143 10.25 22.07 -3.33
CA PRO A 143 9.13 22.08 -2.40
C PRO A 143 7.85 21.45 -2.97
N THR A 144 7.84 21.04 -4.25
CA THR A 144 6.62 20.59 -4.93
C THR A 144 6.70 19.09 -5.22
N ARG A 145 5.65 18.37 -4.83
CA ARG A 145 5.46 16.96 -5.12
C ARG A 145 4.25 16.78 -6.03
N TYR A 146 4.45 16.05 -7.12
CA TYR A 146 3.44 15.70 -8.10
C TYR A 146 3.11 14.23 -7.92
N PHE A 147 1.83 13.91 -7.73
CA PHE A 147 1.35 12.54 -7.78
C PHE A 147 0.17 12.46 -8.73
N GLY A 148 0.20 11.52 -9.68
CA GLY A 148 -0.94 11.31 -10.57
C GLY A 148 -1.05 9.85 -11.03
N PHE A 149 -2.26 9.46 -11.39
CA PHE A 149 -2.54 8.19 -12.03
C PHE A 149 -2.32 8.31 -13.54
N PHE A 150 -1.76 7.28 -14.18
CA PHE A 150 -1.59 7.27 -15.62
C PHE A 150 -2.95 7.37 -16.32
N LYS A 151 -2.95 7.89 -17.54
CA LYS A 151 -4.16 7.98 -18.34
C LYS A 151 -4.56 6.57 -18.77
N TYR A 152 -5.85 6.28 -18.68
CA TYR A 152 -6.43 5.05 -19.17
C TYR A 152 -7.84 5.31 -19.70
N ALA A 153 -8.32 4.45 -20.58
CA ALA A 153 -9.64 4.56 -21.16
C ALA A 153 -10.24 3.17 -21.38
N LYS A 154 -11.54 3.05 -21.13
CA LYS A 154 -12.31 1.88 -21.54
C LYS A 154 -12.32 1.80 -23.07
N ILE A 155 -12.06 0.62 -23.61
CA ILE A 155 -12.10 0.34 -25.05
C ILE A 155 -13.15 -0.72 -25.36
N ASP A 156 -13.56 -0.81 -26.63
CA ASP A 156 -14.49 -1.85 -27.07
C ASP A 156 -13.81 -3.23 -27.01
N THR A 157 -14.57 -4.27 -26.65
CA THR A 157 -14.11 -5.67 -26.60
C THR A 157 -13.37 -6.12 -27.85
N LYS A 158 -13.81 -5.64 -29.03
CA LYS A 158 -13.20 -5.96 -30.34
C LYS A 158 -11.76 -5.44 -30.50
N ASP A 159 -11.43 -4.39 -29.76
CA ASP A 159 -10.12 -3.72 -29.81
C ASP A 159 -9.19 -4.24 -28.70
N CYS A 160 -9.64 -5.22 -27.91
CA CYS A 160 -8.85 -5.86 -26.87
C CYS A 160 -7.93 -6.93 -27.49
N PRO A 161 -6.61 -6.85 -27.26
CA PRO A 161 -5.66 -7.74 -27.92
C PRO A 161 -5.85 -9.22 -27.58
N MET A 162 -6.38 -9.53 -26.39
CA MET A 162 -6.62 -10.89 -25.90
C MET A 162 -7.84 -10.91 -24.98
N VAL A 163 -8.94 -11.52 -25.42
CA VAL A 163 -10.00 -12.00 -24.54
C VAL A 163 -9.64 -13.44 -24.20
N LEU A 164 -9.35 -13.74 -22.94
CA LEU A 164 -9.03 -15.09 -22.50
C LEU A 164 -10.33 -15.87 -22.25
N GLU A 165 -10.32 -17.17 -22.56
CA GLU A 165 -11.47 -18.05 -22.28
C GLU A 165 -11.65 -18.14 -20.75
N GLY A 166 -12.70 -17.53 -20.22
CA GLY A 166 -12.93 -17.37 -18.76
C GLY A 166 -12.83 -15.93 -18.24
N SER A 167 -12.46 -14.96 -19.08
CA SER A 167 -12.57 -13.54 -18.74
C SER A 167 -14.00 -13.19 -18.36
N GLN A 168 -14.17 -12.35 -17.32
CA GLN A 168 -15.50 -11.98 -16.88
C GLN A 168 -16.22 -11.12 -17.92
N GLU A 169 -17.38 -11.59 -18.35
CA GLU A 169 -18.25 -10.92 -19.31
C GLU A 169 -19.41 -10.25 -18.57
N ASP A 170 -19.79 -9.04 -19.01
CA ASP A 170 -21.01 -8.42 -18.55
C ASP A 170 -22.26 -9.21 -18.98
N SER A 171 -23.45 -8.77 -18.54
CA SER A 171 -24.73 -9.42 -18.89
C SER A 171 -25.02 -9.51 -20.39
N HIS A 172 -24.21 -8.86 -21.24
CA HIS A 172 -24.32 -8.84 -22.69
C HIS A 172 -23.15 -9.59 -23.39
N GLY A 173 -22.28 -10.27 -22.63
CA GLY A 173 -21.15 -11.03 -23.19
C GLY A 173 -19.92 -10.18 -23.50
N ASN A 174 -19.83 -8.93 -23.01
CA ASN A 174 -18.69 -8.06 -23.28
C ASN A 174 -17.66 -8.10 -22.13
N VAL A 175 -16.39 -8.24 -22.49
CA VAL A 175 -15.28 -8.13 -21.54
C VAL A 175 -14.97 -6.65 -21.29
N GLN A 176 -14.90 -6.28 -20.01
CA GLN A 176 -14.46 -4.95 -19.60
C GLN A 176 -12.96 -4.83 -19.78
N CYS A 177 -12.52 -3.86 -20.59
CA CYS A 177 -11.14 -3.80 -21.05
C CYS A 177 -10.71 -2.35 -21.19
N TYR A 178 -9.50 -2.07 -20.73
CA TYR A 178 -8.97 -0.74 -20.58
C TYR A 178 -7.61 -0.66 -21.24
N ARG A 179 -7.34 0.46 -21.89
CA ARG A 179 -6.04 0.77 -22.48
C ARG A 179 -5.36 1.85 -21.65
N THR A 180 -4.15 1.58 -21.20
CA THR A 180 -3.29 2.54 -20.52
C THR A 180 -2.43 3.29 -21.52
N THR A 181 -2.26 4.58 -21.26
CA THR A 181 -1.30 5.47 -21.94
C THR A 181 -0.30 5.94 -20.88
N ALA A 182 0.74 5.14 -20.66
CA ALA A 182 1.78 5.42 -19.65
C ALA A 182 2.62 6.69 -19.96
N SER A 183 2.47 7.26 -21.16
CA SER A 183 3.05 8.54 -21.56
C SER A 183 2.22 9.77 -21.16
N GLU A 184 1.08 9.59 -20.49
CA GLU A 184 0.21 10.67 -20.03
C GLU A 184 -0.31 10.42 -18.60
N ILE A 185 -0.52 11.49 -17.83
CA ILE A 185 -1.21 11.47 -16.53
C ILE A 185 -2.68 11.85 -16.72
N GLY A 186 -3.59 10.96 -16.30
CA GLY A 186 -5.03 11.12 -16.48
C GLY A 186 -5.72 11.96 -15.39
N ILE A 187 -5.13 11.99 -14.19
CA ILE A 187 -5.54 12.82 -13.06
C ILE A 187 -4.33 13.04 -12.16
N GLY A 188 -4.10 14.28 -11.69
CA GLY A 188 -2.89 14.60 -10.94
C GLY A 188 -3.07 15.71 -9.90
N TRP A 189 -2.40 15.52 -8.76
CA TRP A 189 -2.31 16.44 -7.63
C TRP A 189 -0.91 17.01 -7.50
N ALA A 190 -0.80 18.33 -7.47
CA ALA A 190 0.43 19.04 -7.17
C ALA A 190 0.34 19.57 -5.73
N THR A 191 1.22 19.11 -4.85
CA THR A 191 1.26 19.56 -3.46
C THR A 191 2.55 20.33 -3.21
N ARG A 192 2.45 21.55 -2.67
CA ARG A 192 3.60 22.35 -2.28
C ARG A 192 3.75 22.42 -0.77
N LYS A 193 4.91 22.01 -0.26
CA LYS A 193 5.27 22.10 1.15
C LYS A 193 5.77 23.51 1.47
N VAL A 194 5.14 24.15 2.45
CA VAL A 194 5.52 25.45 3.00
C VAL A 194 5.68 25.32 4.51
N PHE A 195 6.53 26.14 5.12
CA PHE A 195 6.67 26.17 6.58
C PHE A 195 5.93 27.37 7.16
N LYS A 196 4.97 27.13 8.04
CA LYS A 196 4.27 28.18 8.81
C LYS A 196 4.58 27.96 10.29
N ASN A 197 5.17 28.95 10.96
CA ASN A 197 5.58 28.87 12.37
C ASN A 197 6.44 27.63 12.70
N GLY A 198 7.38 27.28 11.82
CA GLY A 198 8.25 26.11 11.99
C GLY A 198 7.58 24.74 11.75
N LYS A 199 6.28 24.70 11.45
CA LYS A 199 5.54 23.48 11.14
C LYS A 199 5.31 23.32 9.64
N PRO A 200 5.32 22.08 9.11
CA PRO A 200 4.96 21.83 7.72
C PRO A 200 3.47 22.13 7.50
N ASN A 201 3.21 22.90 6.45
CA ASN A 201 1.88 23.18 5.93
C ASN A 201 1.89 22.91 4.42
N TYR A 202 0.74 22.53 3.87
CA TYR A 202 0.63 22.13 2.48
C TYR A 202 -0.39 23.00 1.76
N THR A 203 -0.09 23.33 0.51
CA THR A 203 -1.04 23.95 -0.41
C THR A 203 -1.19 23.05 -1.63
N TYR A 204 -2.38 23.06 -2.22
CA TYR A 204 -2.82 22.04 -3.18
C TYR A 204 -3.22 22.67 -4.50
N GLY A 205 -2.67 22.14 -5.58
CA GLY A 205 -3.03 22.40 -6.96
C GLY A 205 -3.26 21.08 -7.70
N CYS A 206 -3.56 21.19 -8.99
CA CYS A 206 -3.76 20.06 -9.88
C CYS A 206 -2.74 20.10 -11.01
N PHE A 207 -2.45 18.96 -11.63
CA PHE A 207 -1.56 18.96 -12.80
C PHE A 207 -1.91 17.86 -13.80
N TYR A 208 -1.60 18.14 -15.06
CA TYR A 208 -1.53 17.17 -16.14
C TYR A 208 -0.07 17.02 -16.55
N ALA A 209 0.34 15.85 -17.03
CA ALA A 209 1.67 15.66 -17.58
C ALA A 209 1.65 14.71 -18.79
N GLU A 210 2.56 14.94 -19.74
CA GLU A 210 2.72 14.14 -20.96
C GLU A 210 4.20 14.01 -21.34
N LYS A 211 4.60 12.88 -21.93
CA LYS A 211 5.94 12.74 -22.54
C LYS A 211 6.02 13.62 -23.79
N ILE A 212 7.12 14.35 -23.95
CA ILE A 212 7.35 15.20 -25.14
C ILE A 212 7.56 14.33 -26.39
N LYS A 213 8.25 13.20 -26.23
CA LYS A 213 8.38 12.18 -27.27
C LYS A 213 7.62 10.95 -26.81
N ASP A 214 6.48 10.74 -27.44
CA ASP A 214 5.64 9.58 -27.18
C ASP A 214 6.18 8.38 -27.96
N ASP A 215 6.79 7.45 -27.23
CA ASP A 215 6.92 6.09 -27.72
C ASP A 215 5.54 5.46 -27.54
N LYS A 216 4.71 5.46 -28.60
CA LYS A 216 3.31 4.98 -28.63
C LYS A 216 3.13 3.53 -28.16
N ARG A 217 3.40 3.26 -26.88
CA ARG A 217 3.27 1.97 -26.22
C ARG A 217 2.02 2.04 -25.37
N HIS A 218 1.15 1.08 -25.59
CA HIS A 218 -0.08 0.91 -24.86
C HIS A 218 -0.07 -0.47 -24.22
N SER A 219 -0.39 -0.51 -22.95
CA SER A 219 -0.73 -1.72 -22.20
C SER A 219 -2.25 -1.81 -22.07
N TYR A 220 -2.73 -3.02 -21.85
CA TYR A 220 -4.16 -3.33 -21.82
C TYR A 220 -4.46 -4.14 -20.58
N VAL A 221 -5.51 -3.75 -19.85
CA VAL A 221 -5.96 -4.40 -18.60
C VAL A 221 -7.38 -4.89 -18.79
N LEU A 222 -7.63 -6.15 -18.42
CA LEU A 222 -8.97 -6.72 -18.34
C LEU A 222 -9.49 -6.49 -16.92
N ASP A 223 -10.74 -6.06 -16.81
CA ASP A 223 -11.40 -5.82 -15.53
C ASP A 223 -12.25 -7.03 -15.17
N GLU A 224 -11.83 -7.72 -14.10
CA GLU A 224 -12.47 -8.93 -13.59
C GLU A 224 -13.49 -8.65 -12.46
N SER A 225 -13.84 -7.38 -12.19
CA SER A 225 -14.65 -6.98 -11.02
C SER A 225 -16.17 -7.24 -11.13
N SER A 226 -16.64 -8.03 -12.12
CA SER A 226 -18.09 -8.23 -12.33
C SER A 226 -18.70 -9.29 -11.39
N SER A 227 -19.21 -8.83 -10.25
CA SER A 227 -19.93 -9.63 -9.27
C SER A 227 -21.15 -10.37 -9.85
N ALA A 228 -20.98 -11.64 -10.23
CA ALA A 228 -22.08 -12.60 -10.46
C ALA A 228 -22.15 -13.61 -9.31
N VAL A 229 -23.23 -13.53 -8.53
CA VAL A 229 -23.55 -14.36 -7.36
C VAL A 229 -23.57 -15.85 -7.71
N LEU A 230 -22.54 -16.60 -7.31
CA LEU A 230 -22.53 -18.07 -7.41
C LEU A 230 -23.39 -18.70 -6.29
N ARG A 231 -24.51 -19.32 -6.68
CA ARG A 231 -25.42 -20.08 -5.80
C ARG A 231 -24.73 -21.35 -5.26
N LYS A 232 -24.59 -21.44 -3.92
CA LYS A 232 -23.92 -22.53 -3.18
C LYS A 232 -24.84 -23.73 -2.89
N GLY A 233 -24.35 -24.96 -3.12
CA GLY A 233 -24.89 -26.20 -2.56
C GLY A 233 -24.03 -26.72 -1.40
N LYS A 234 -24.64 -27.24 -0.33
CA LYS A 234 -23.99 -27.71 0.92
C LYS A 234 -23.82 -29.24 0.96
N PRO A 235 -22.76 -29.77 1.58
CA PRO A 235 -22.80 -31.08 2.23
C PRO A 235 -22.31 -31.09 3.70
N SER A 236 -22.61 -32.21 4.39
CA SER A 236 -22.68 -32.42 5.85
C SER A 236 -21.36 -32.77 6.56
N PHE A 237 -21.33 -32.50 7.87
CA PHE A 237 -20.20 -32.51 8.79
C PHE A 237 -20.14 -33.77 9.68
N ASN A 238 -18.94 -34.27 10.02
CA ASN A 238 -18.71 -34.94 11.31
C ASN A 238 -17.24 -34.90 11.78
N GLN A 239 -17.09 -34.36 13.00
CA GLN A 239 -16.10 -34.58 14.07
C GLN A 239 -14.59 -34.39 13.82
N TRP A 240 -13.95 -33.51 14.61
CA TRP A 240 -13.30 -33.88 15.89
C TRP A 240 -12.90 -32.63 16.71
N LEU A 241 -12.97 -32.77 18.04
CA LEU A 241 -12.73 -31.72 19.06
C LEU A 241 -11.68 -32.19 20.09
N LYS A 242 -10.94 -31.20 20.61
CA LYS A 242 -10.25 -31.08 21.93
C LYS A 242 -8.94 -31.82 22.21
N ARG A 243 -7.91 -31.02 22.58
CA ARG A 243 -7.39 -30.98 23.97
C ARG A 243 -6.64 -29.67 24.29
N ASP A 244 -6.79 -29.25 25.55
CA ASP A 244 -6.60 -27.91 26.10
C ASP A 244 -5.15 -27.51 26.47
N TYR A 245 -4.97 -26.18 26.48
CA TYR A 245 -3.85 -25.37 26.93
C TYR A 245 -3.92 -25.09 28.44
N LEU A 246 -2.79 -24.73 29.06
CA LEU A 246 -2.76 -23.99 30.33
C LEU A 246 -1.92 -22.71 30.17
N GLU A 247 -2.46 -21.64 30.74
CA GLU A 247 -2.23 -20.21 30.51
C GLU A 247 -0.94 -19.63 31.12
N PHE A 248 -0.49 -18.47 30.62
CA PHE A 248 -0.01 -17.33 31.42
C PHE A 248 -0.03 -16.01 30.62
N ARG A 249 -0.17 -14.90 31.36
CA ARG A 249 -0.50 -13.52 30.98
C ARG A 249 0.71 -12.57 31.08
N ASP A 250 0.53 -11.46 30.36
CA ASP A 250 1.01 -10.08 30.54
C ASP A 250 2.45 -9.67 30.23
N LEU A 251 2.57 -9.09 29.02
CA LEU A 251 2.96 -7.70 28.71
C LEU A 251 4.27 -7.13 29.31
N SER A 252 5.27 -6.98 28.44
CA SER A 252 5.77 -5.65 28.05
C SER A 252 6.69 -5.74 26.80
N PRO A 253 6.66 -4.74 25.90
CA PRO A 253 7.15 -4.84 24.52
C PRO A 253 8.65 -4.51 24.45
N PHE A 254 9.27 -4.65 23.27
CA PHE A 254 10.67 -4.23 22.95
C PHE A 254 11.78 -5.28 22.96
N ARG A 255 11.51 -6.60 22.98
CA ARG A 255 12.57 -7.61 22.70
C ARG A 255 12.47 -8.39 21.39
N PHE A 256 11.43 -8.19 20.58
CA PHE A 256 11.15 -9.07 19.43
C PHE A 256 11.88 -8.76 18.10
N LEU A 257 12.72 -7.72 18.01
CA LEU A 257 13.35 -7.35 16.74
C LEU A 257 14.61 -8.15 16.37
N GLN A 258 14.94 -9.23 17.10
CA GLN A 258 15.97 -10.17 16.69
C GLN A 258 15.77 -11.55 17.34
N LEU A 259 15.22 -12.52 16.59
CA LEU A 259 15.36 -13.92 16.95
C LEU A 259 16.80 -14.34 16.62
N HIS A 260 17.65 -14.50 17.64
CA HIS A 260 19.00 -15.06 17.46
C HIS A 260 18.94 -16.59 17.29
N LYS A 261 19.93 -17.12 16.55
CA LYS A 261 20.14 -18.56 16.29
C LYS A 261 20.00 -19.40 17.56
N GLY A 262 19.18 -20.45 17.51
CA GLY A 262 19.07 -21.46 18.57
C GLY A 262 18.01 -21.20 19.64
N THR A 263 17.18 -20.17 19.49
CA THR A 263 16.08 -19.90 20.44
C THR A 263 14.85 -20.75 20.08
N CYS A 264 14.63 -21.84 20.82
CA CYS A 264 13.35 -22.54 20.78
C CYS A 264 12.27 -21.63 21.43
N PHE A 265 11.05 -21.64 20.89
CA PHE A 265 9.88 -20.82 21.31
C PHE A 265 9.55 -20.91 22.82
N LYS A 266 10.18 -21.83 23.57
CA LYS A 266 9.98 -22.12 25.00
C LYS A 266 10.75 -21.22 26.00
N SER A 267 11.71 -20.39 25.60
CA SER A 267 12.68 -19.80 26.56
C SER A 267 12.59 -18.29 26.81
N ILE A 268 11.51 -17.61 26.39
CA ILE A 268 11.41 -16.14 26.51
C ILE A 268 10.73 -15.67 27.82
N HIS A 269 10.35 -16.56 28.75
CA HIS A 269 9.75 -16.18 30.04
C HIS A 269 10.36 -16.87 31.27
N HIS A 270 11.10 -16.09 32.07
CA HIS A 270 11.13 -16.12 33.55
C HIS A 270 11.38 -14.66 33.96
N SER A 271 10.60 -14.00 34.82
CA SER A 271 10.10 -14.50 36.10
C SER A 271 8.93 -13.67 36.68
N HIS A 272 7.95 -14.42 37.19
CA HIS A 272 7.00 -14.11 38.29
C HIS A 272 5.67 -13.36 38.05
N LEU A 273 4.59 -14.18 38.08
CA LEU A 273 3.26 -14.00 38.72
C LEU A 273 2.36 -12.90 38.13
N SER A 274 1.04 -13.02 37.94
CA SER A 274 0.01 -14.04 38.15
C SER A 274 -1.30 -13.45 37.58
N GLU A 275 -2.27 -14.31 37.28
CA GLU A 275 -3.60 -14.04 36.67
C GLU A 275 -3.57 -13.85 35.15
N CYS A 276 -4.74 -13.91 34.46
CA CYS A 276 -5.01 -13.81 33.00
C CYS A 276 -5.88 -12.57 32.61
N SER A 277 -5.49 -11.69 31.65
CA SER A 277 -6.30 -10.59 31.07
C SER A 277 -5.92 -10.24 29.64
N THR A 278 -6.82 -10.61 28.72
CA THR A 278 -7.58 -9.76 27.79
C THR A 278 -6.91 -8.67 26.94
N ALA A 279 -5.80 -8.03 27.33
CA ALA A 279 -5.30 -6.81 26.66
C ALA A 279 -4.74 -7.01 25.23
N GLU A 280 -3.97 -8.07 24.96
CA GLU A 280 -3.38 -8.33 23.63
C GLU A 280 -4.37 -8.91 22.62
N GLY A 281 -5.26 -9.81 23.05
CA GLY A 281 -6.39 -10.29 22.22
C GLY A 281 -7.33 -9.14 21.82
N HIS A 282 -7.50 -8.14 22.70
CA HIS A 282 -8.22 -6.92 22.36
C HIS A 282 -7.46 -6.01 21.37
N LEU A 283 -6.13 -6.01 21.33
CA LEU A 283 -5.33 -5.22 20.37
C LEU A 283 -5.33 -5.86 18.97
N ALA A 284 -5.25 -7.19 18.90
CA ALA A 284 -5.26 -7.92 17.64
C ALA A 284 -6.64 -7.90 16.95
N ASN A 285 -7.73 -7.86 17.72
CA ASN A 285 -9.10 -7.68 17.21
C ASN A 285 -9.46 -6.24 16.79
N ARG A 286 -8.61 -5.24 17.11
CA ARG A 286 -8.86 -3.82 16.79
C ARG A 286 -8.41 -3.40 15.38
N PHE A 287 -7.49 -4.14 14.76
CA PHE A 287 -7.04 -3.93 13.38
C PHE A 287 -7.46 -5.12 12.52
N MET A 288 -8.76 -5.20 12.26
CA MET A 288 -9.38 -6.28 11.50
C MET A 288 -10.22 -5.70 10.37
N GLN A 289 -10.02 -6.22 9.17
CA GLN A 289 -10.94 -6.05 8.06
C GLN A 289 -12.27 -6.73 8.46
N LYS A 290 -13.26 -5.91 8.82
CA LYS A 290 -14.64 -6.37 9.03
C LYS A 290 -15.42 -6.22 7.73
N GLY A 291 -16.03 -7.30 7.26
CA GLY A 291 -16.90 -7.31 6.07
C GLY A 291 -16.16 -7.45 4.73
N GLN A 292 -16.85 -7.15 3.63
CA GLN A 292 -16.40 -7.32 2.24
C GLN A 292 -15.55 -6.15 1.68
N CYS A 293 -15.09 -5.21 2.53
CA CYS A 293 -14.37 -4.00 2.08
C CYS A 293 -12.87 -4.27 1.92
N GLY A 294 -12.28 -4.05 0.73
CA GLY A 294 -10.86 -4.22 0.43
C GLY A 294 -9.96 -3.12 1.01
N SER A 295 -9.83 -3.06 2.34
CA SER A 295 -9.12 -1.98 3.07
C SER A 295 -7.77 -2.39 3.66
N CYS A 296 -7.17 -3.50 3.20
CA CYS A 296 -5.89 -4.03 3.70
C CYS A 296 -4.77 -2.97 3.69
N TYR A 297 -4.69 -2.16 2.63
CA TYR A 297 -3.70 -1.10 2.47
C TYR A 297 -3.77 -0.05 3.59
N ALA A 298 -4.98 0.36 3.97
CA ALA A 298 -5.22 1.32 5.04
C ALA A 298 -4.96 0.69 6.41
N MET A 299 -5.44 -0.53 6.65
CA MET A 299 -5.20 -1.28 7.88
C MET A 299 -3.70 -1.48 8.15
N ALA A 300 -2.94 -1.95 7.15
CA ALA A 300 -1.51 -2.18 7.26
C ALA A 300 -0.74 -0.88 7.56
N SER A 301 -1.06 0.18 6.83
CA SER A 301 -0.38 1.48 6.96
C SER A 301 -0.65 2.16 8.30
N ILE A 302 -1.90 2.13 8.78
CA ILE A 302 -2.28 2.71 10.08
C ILE A 302 -1.66 1.91 11.22
N TYR A 303 -1.57 0.58 11.11
CA TYR A 303 -0.84 -0.24 12.07
C TYR A 303 0.64 0.15 12.13
N VAL A 304 1.29 0.30 10.97
CA VAL A 304 2.70 0.74 10.90
C VAL A 304 2.89 2.09 11.58
N LEU A 305 2.07 3.08 11.24
CA LEU A 305 2.13 4.41 11.85
C LEU A 305 1.96 4.32 13.38
N ALA A 306 0.91 3.65 13.86
CA ALA A 306 0.61 3.53 15.29
C ALA A 306 1.75 2.84 16.05
N ARG A 307 2.30 1.74 15.52
CA ARG A 307 3.40 1.03 16.19
C ARG A 307 4.69 1.82 16.17
N ARG A 308 5.00 2.55 15.10
CA ARG A 308 6.18 3.42 15.06
C ARG A 308 6.05 4.59 16.04
N PHE A 309 4.86 5.17 16.22
CA PHE A 309 4.58 6.11 17.31
C PHE A 309 4.92 5.49 18.66
N GLU A 310 4.38 4.31 18.95
CA GLU A 310 4.59 3.65 20.23
C GLU A 310 6.07 3.35 20.50
N ILE A 311 6.79 2.89 19.46
CA ILE A 311 8.22 2.61 19.50
C ILE A 311 9.02 3.87 19.84
N ILE A 312 8.76 4.97 19.14
CA ILE A 312 9.51 6.20 19.33
C ILE A 312 9.21 6.82 20.70
N LEU A 313 7.94 6.87 21.11
CA LEU A 313 7.56 7.46 22.39
C LEU A 313 8.16 6.68 23.58
N ARG A 314 8.21 5.34 23.53
CA ARG A 314 8.87 4.55 24.59
C ARG A 314 10.39 4.73 24.62
N LYS A 315 11.03 4.96 23.47
CA LYS A 315 12.46 5.28 23.41
C LYS A 315 12.75 6.67 24.00
N LEU A 316 11.89 7.65 23.76
CA LEU A 316 12.08 9.02 24.23
C LEU A 316 11.68 9.21 25.71
N TYR A 317 10.67 8.48 26.18
CA TYR A 317 10.09 8.60 27.51
C TYR A 317 10.00 7.24 28.22
N PRO A 318 11.15 6.59 28.53
CA PRO A 318 11.16 5.22 29.08
C PRO A 318 10.56 5.11 30.48
N GLU A 319 10.61 6.19 31.27
CA GLU A 319 10.08 6.25 32.65
C GLU A 319 8.57 6.56 32.70
N SER A 320 7.98 6.97 31.57
CA SER A 320 6.57 7.33 31.52
C SER A 320 5.72 6.06 31.37
N ASN A 321 4.89 5.79 32.37
CA ASN A 321 3.88 4.74 32.31
C ASN A 321 2.65 5.24 31.53
N TRP A 322 2.75 5.32 30.20
CA TRP A 322 1.64 5.73 29.35
C TRP A 322 0.99 4.51 28.68
N GLU A 323 -0.32 4.40 28.83
CA GLU A 323 -1.18 3.53 28.03
C GLU A 323 -2.03 4.42 27.13
N HIS A 324 -1.62 4.59 25.87
CA HIS A 324 -2.42 5.35 24.92
C HIS A 324 -3.53 4.48 24.35
N THR A 325 -4.77 4.90 24.61
CA THR A 325 -5.99 4.32 24.05
C THR A 325 -6.37 4.93 22.70
N GLU A 326 -5.91 6.17 22.45
CA GLU A 326 -6.13 6.90 21.21
C GLU A 326 -5.25 6.33 20.08
N ARG A 327 -5.86 6.11 18.92
CA ARG A 327 -5.21 5.49 17.75
C ARG A 327 -5.67 6.19 16.48
N PRO A 328 -4.87 6.18 15.41
CA PRO A 328 -5.29 6.70 14.12
C PRO A 328 -6.41 5.86 13.50
N SER A 329 -7.39 6.52 12.87
CA SER A 329 -8.56 5.89 12.24
C SER A 329 -8.22 5.33 10.86
N VAL A 330 -8.62 4.07 10.63
CA VAL A 330 -8.54 3.44 9.31
C VAL A 330 -9.65 3.94 8.39
N ARG A 331 -10.84 4.20 8.94
CA ARG A 331 -12.01 4.66 8.20
C ARG A 331 -11.77 6.00 7.52
N ASP A 332 -11.04 6.90 8.18
CA ASP A 332 -10.73 8.23 7.61
C ASP A 332 -9.96 8.09 6.28
N ILE A 333 -9.00 7.15 6.19
CA ILE A 333 -8.34 6.84 4.90
C ILE A 333 -9.33 6.30 3.88
N VAL A 334 -10.12 5.30 4.26
CA VAL A 334 -11.00 4.56 3.35
C VAL A 334 -12.10 5.46 2.78
N GLU A 335 -12.65 6.38 3.55
CA GLU A 335 -13.74 7.23 3.11
C GLU A 335 -13.28 8.59 2.58
N CYS A 336 -12.09 9.09 2.95
CA CYS A 336 -11.66 10.46 2.66
C CYS A 336 -10.42 10.60 1.80
N SER A 337 -9.70 9.52 1.48
CA SER A 337 -8.49 9.66 0.68
C SER A 337 -8.82 9.98 -0.78
N PRO A 338 -8.38 11.12 -1.33
CA PRO A 338 -8.49 11.38 -2.77
C PRO A 338 -7.48 10.56 -3.57
N PHE A 339 -6.54 9.89 -2.90
CA PHE A 339 -5.46 9.12 -3.50
C PHE A 339 -5.73 7.61 -3.54
N ASN A 340 -6.76 7.11 -2.84
CA ASN A 340 -7.07 5.67 -2.77
C ASN A 340 -8.53 5.42 -3.14
N GLN A 341 -8.87 4.17 -3.45
CA GLN A 341 -10.16 3.75 -3.99
C GLN A 341 -11.13 3.22 -2.93
N GLY A 342 -10.89 3.58 -1.66
CA GLY A 342 -11.74 3.23 -0.54
C GLY A 342 -11.79 1.72 -0.31
N CYS A 343 -12.96 1.11 -0.49
CA CYS A 343 -13.13 -0.33 -0.37
C CYS A 343 -12.72 -1.11 -1.62
N LEU A 344 -12.42 -0.42 -2.72
CA LEU A 344 -11.91 -0.99 -3.97
C LEU A 344 -10.36 -0.96 -4.01
N GLY A 345 -9.72 -1.01 -2.84
CA GLY A 345 -8.26 -1.03 -2.72
C GLY A 345 -7.57 0.34 -2.67
N GLY A 346 -6.24 0.28 -2.76
CA GLY A 346 -5.31 1.40 -2.60
C GLY A 346 -3.92 0.92 -2.21
N PHE A 347 -2.98 1.86 -2.05
CA PHE A 347 -1.56 1.55 -1.84
C PHE A 347 -1.02 2.11 -0.52
N PRO A 348 -0.25 1.34 0.26
CA PRO A 348 0.40 1.86 1.47
C PRO A 348 1.22 3.13 1.25
N PHE A 349 1.87 3.27 0.09
CA PHE A 349 2.59 4.48 -0.29
C PHE A 349 1.68 5.71 -0.33
N LEU A 350 0.46 5.58 -0.87
CA LEU A 350 -0.52 6.66 -0.94
C LEU A 350 -1.22 6.92 0.38
N VAL A 351 -1.30 5.92 1.27
CA VAL A 351 -1.66 6.16 2.67
C VAL A 351 -0.59 7.01 3.36
N GLY A 352 0.70 6.74 3.12
CA GLY A 352 1.80 7.58 3.59
C GLY A 352 1.68 9.03 3.11
N LYS A 353 1.35 9.23 1.83
CA LYS A 353 1.04 10.55 1.26
C LYS A 353 -0.13 11.21 1.98
N HIS A 354 -1.24 10.51 2.13
CA HIS A 354 -2.42 11.00 2.85
C HIS A 354 -2.09 11.43 4.28
N LEU A 355 -1.38 10.57 5.02
CA LEU A 355 -0.98 10.84 6.41
C LEU A 355 -0.05 12.04 6.53
N THR A 356 0.79 12.27 5.52
CA THR A 356 1.72 13.42 5.51
C THR A 356 1.01 14.73 5.18
N GLU A 357 0.09 14.72 4.21
CA GLU A 357 -0.55 15.95 3.72
C GLU A 357 -1.82 16.31 4.50
N LEU A 358 -2.67 15.31 4.76
CA LEU A 358 -4.01 15.48 5.30
C LEU A 358 -4.11 15.04 6.76
N GLY A 359 -3.36 13.99 7.13
CA GLY A 359 -3.47 13.34 8.43
C GLY A 359 -4.82 12.64 8.61
N VAL A 360 -4.97 11.86 9.68
CA VAL A 360 -6.20 11.11 9.98
C VAL A 360 -6.77 11.44 11.35
N LEU A 361 -8.08 11.37 11.48
CA LEU A 361 -8.76 11.41 12.77
C LEU A 361 -8.34 10.25 13.69
N SER A 362 -8.69 10.37 14.97
CA SER A 362 -8.60 9.27 15.92
C SER A 362 -9.74 8.26 15.72
N GLU A 363 -9.48 6.98 16.01
CA GLU A 363 -10.44 5.87 15.92
C GLU A 363 -11.67 6.09 16.81
N SER A 364 -11.55 6.85 17.91
CA SER A 364 -12.69 7.26 18.73
C SER A 364 -13.64 8.22 18.01
N ASP A 365 -13.10 9.08 17.14
CA ASP A 365 -13.85 10.12 16.43
C ASP A 365 -14.36 9.62 15.08
N SER A 366 -13.64 8.67 14.48
CA SER A 366 -14.03 7.98 13.24
C SER A 366 -13.82 6.46 13.39
N PRO A 367 -14.72 5.77 14.12
CA PRO A 367 -14.61 4.33 14.31
C PRO A 367 -14.77 3.56 13.01
N TYR A 368 -14.07 2.43 12.88
CA TYR A 368 -14.16 1.53 11.74
C TYR A 368 -15.51 0.78 11.71
N THR A 369 -16.53 1.46 11.18
CA THR A 369 -17.88 0.93 10.91
C THR A 369 -18.20 1.12 9.44
N ILE A 370 -17.63 0.28 8.57
CA ILE A 370 -17.89 0.36 7.13
C ILE A 370 -19.14 -0.47 6.80
N ASN A 371 -20.22 0.23 6.46
CA ASN A 371 -21.44 -0.39 5.93
C ASN A 371 -21.42 -0.28 4.39
N LEU A 372 -21.28 -1.42 3.71
CA LEU A 372 -21.24 -1.47 2.24
C LEU A 372 -22.61 -1.25 1.57
N GLU A 373 -23.70 -1.40 2.33
CA GLU A 373 -25.08 -1.30 1.81
C GLU A 373 -25.51 0.15 1.51
N SER A 374 -24.91 1.13 2.18
CA SER A 374 -25.15 2.53 1.89
C SER A 374 -24.12 3.00 0.87
N GLY A 375 -24.49 3.02 -0.42
CA GLY A 375 -23.68 3.61 -1.51
C GLY A 375 -23.28 5.08 -1.33
N THR A 376 -23.55 5.66 -0.16
CA THR A 376 -23.13 6.97 0.32
C THR A 376 -22.12 6.82 1.45
N SER A 377 -20.86 6.48 1.12
CA SER A 377 -19.73 6.72 2.02
C SER A 377 -19.49 8.24 2.09
N SER A 378 -20.19 8.93 2.98
CA SER A 378 -19.91 10.34 3.24
C SER A 378 -18.63 10.40 4.05
N CYS A 379 -17.52 10.80 3.43
CA CYS A 379 -16.30 11.17 4.13
C CYS A 379 -16.68 12.04 5.34
N PRO A 380 -16.38 11.61 6.58
CA PRO A 380 -16.89 12.25 7.78
C PRO A 380 -16.20 13.59 8.07
N VAL A 381 -15.90 14.42 7.05
CA VAL A 381 -15.37 15.79 7.19
C VAL A 381 -16.36 16.68 7.94
N LYS A 382 -16.51 16.43 9.23
CA LYS A 382 -16.57 17.52 10.18
C LYS A 382 -15.19 18.17 10.07
N GLN A 383 -15.18 19.49 9.98
CA GLN A 383 -13.98 20.32 9.97
C GLN A 383 -13.19 20.09 11.27
N SER A 384 -12.47 18.96 11.37
CA SER A 384 -11.58 18.72 12.48
C SER A 384 -10.36 19.61 12.30
N ASN A 385 -9.94 20.23 13.40
CA ASN A 385 -8.75 21.04 13.40
C ASN A 385 -7.55 20.13 13.07
N ALA A 386 -6.52 20.68 12.44
CA ALA A 386 -5.26 19.96 12.25
C ALA A 386 -4.71 19.43 13.59
N ASP A 387 -5.01 20.08 14.72
CA ASP A 387 -4.61 19.62 16.06
C ASP A 387 -5.27 18.30 16.52
N ASP A 388 -6.36 17.88 15.86
CA ASP A 388 -7.12 16.65 16.15
C ASP A 388 -6.73 15.48 15.23
N ARG A 389 -5.66 15.64 14.43
CA ARG A 389 -5.24 14.65 13.45
C ARG A 389 -3.89 14.02 13.78
N TRP A 390 -3.73 12.76 13.42
CA TRP A 390 -2.45 12.05 13.40
C TRP A 390 -1.78 12.24 12.04
N PHE A 391 -0.49 12.59 12.05
CA PHE A 391 0.27 12.84 10.83
C PHE A 391 1.48 11.93 10.71
N ALA A 392 1.90 11.70 9.47
CA ALA A 392 3.23 11.20 9.15
C ALA A 392 4.18 12.37 8.84
N ALA A 393 5.45 12.23 9.22
CA ALA A 393 6.51 13.18 8.92
C ALA A 393 7.17 12.87 7.57
N SER A 394 7.29 11.58 7.25
CA SER A 394 7.85 11.08 6.01
C SER A 394 7.33 9.69 5.66
N TYR A 395 7.42 9.33 4.39
CA TYR A 395 7.05 8.02 3.87
C TYR A 395 7.84 7.74 2.58
N GLY A 396 7.91 6.47 2.19
CA GLY A 396 8.51 6.08 0.92
C GLY A 396 8.71 4.57 0.80
N TYR A 397 9.17 4.15 -0.38
CA TYR A 397 9.61 2.77 -0.59
C TYR A 397 10.95 2.52 0.07
N ILE A 398 11.09 1.36 0.69
CA ILE A 398 12.35 0.87 1.23
C ILE A 398 13.33 0.64 0.08
N GLY A 399 14.57 1.12 0.23
CA GLY A 399 15.56 1.11 -0.86
C GLY A 399 15.50 2.35 -1.77
N GLY A 400 14.46 3.18 -1.66
CA GLY A 400 14.37 4.52 -2.26
C GLY A 400 13.40 4.67 -3.44
N CYS A 401 12.93 3.56 -4.02
CA CYS A 401 12.00 3.55 -5.15
C CYS A 401 11.21 2.23 -5.19
N TYR A 402 10.10 2.21 -5.92
CA TYR A 402 9.43 0.97 -6.32
C TYR A 402 10.43 0.04 -7.05
N GLU A 403 10.34 -1.27 -6.83
CA GLU A 403 11.30 -2.30 -7.33
C GLU A 403 12.75 -2.16 -6.82
N CYS A 404 13.04 -1.22 -5.91
CA CYS A 404 14.38 -1.01 -5.35
C CYS A 404 14.57 -1.67 -3.98
N THR A 405 13.51 -2.29 -3.45
CA THR A 405 13.50 -2.98 -2.17
C THR A 405 14.39 -4.23 -2.21
N THR A 406 15.02 -4.57 -1.10
CA THR A 406 15.72 -5.85 -0.93
C THR A 406 15.44 -6.42 0.45
N GLU A 407 15.57 -7.75 0.60
CA GLU A 407 15.52 -8.43 1.91
C GLU A 407 16.32 -7.67 2.97
N PHE A 408 17.55 -7.30 2.65
CA PHE A 408 18.45 -6.67 3.60
C PHE A 408 18.02 -5.26 4.01
N GLU A 409 17.48 -4.45 3.08
CA GLU A 409 16.98 -3.12 3.42
C GLU A 409 15.70 -3.18 4.27
N ILE A 410 14.82 -4.16 4.04
CA ILE A 410 13.67 -4.41 4.91
C ILE A 410 14.15 -4.76 6.32
N MET A 411 15.12 -5.68 6.46
CA MET A 411 15.66 -6.06 7.77
C MET A 411 16.22 -4.84 8.53
N LYS A 412 17.02 -4.00 7.87
CA LYS A 412 17.58 -2.79 8.53
C LYS A 412 16.49 -1.81 8.93
N GLU A 413 15.53 -1.54 8.06
CA GLU A 413 14.44 -0.61 8.35
C GLU A 413 13.60 -1.10 9.54
N VAL A 414 13.26 -2.39 9.56
CA VAL A 414 12.52 -3.01 10.67
C VAL A 414 13.32 -2.97 11.97
N TYR A 415 14.62 -3.26 11.91
CA TYR A 415 15.52 -3.19 13.08
C TYR A 415 15.58 -1.79 13.71
N HIS A 416 15.77 -0.75 12.89
CA HIS A 416 16.04 0.60 13.38
C HIS A 416 14.75 1.37 13.71
N HIS A 417 13.74 1.24 12.86
CA HIS A 417 12.57 2.14 12.84
C HIS A 417 11.25 1.41 13.09
N GLY A 418 11.24 0.08 13.15
CA GLY A 418 10.05 -0.71 13.44
C GLY A 418 9.30 -1.16 12.19
N PRO A 419 8.05 -1.65 12.35
CA PRO A 419 7.35 -2.42 11.32
C PRO A 419 7.17 -1.65 10.01
N VAL A 420 6.99 -2.39 8.91
CA VAL A 420 6.83 -1.83 7.55
C VAL A 420 5.63 -2.48 6.86
N ALA A 421 4.97 -1.74 5.99
CA ALA A 421 3.87 -2.28 5.18
C ALA A 421 4.46 -2.93 3.92
N VAL A 422 3.94 -4.08 3.52
CA VAL A 422 4.31 -4.77 2.27
C VAL A 422 3.05 -5.27 1.59
N ALA A 423 3.15 -5.70 0.34
CA ALA A 423 2.07 -6.36 -0.37
C ALA A 423 2.50 -7.76 -0.81
N ILE A 424 1.53 -8.66 -0.97
CA ILE A 424 1.71 -10.02 -1.48
C ILE A 424 0.63 -10.34 -2.50
N ASP A 425 0.92 -11.23 -3.45
CA ASP A 425 -0.14 -12.03 -4.10
C ASP A 425 -0.58 -13.10 -3.10
N ALA A 426 -1.68 -12.88 -2.40
CA ALA A 426 -2.17 -13.81 -1.38
C ALA A 426 -2.87 -15.01 -2.04
N PRO A 427 -2.25 -16.21 -2.06
CA PRO A 427 -2.88 -17.34 -2.71
C PRO A 427 -3.94 -17.99 -1.82
N GLN A 428 -4.75 -18.84 -2.45
CA GLN A 428 -5.87 -19.50 -1.78
C GLN A 428 -5.44 -20.37 -0.59
N SER A 429 -4.23 -20.94 -0.63
CA SER A 429 -3.69 -21.76 0.46
C SER A 429 -3.42 -20.95 1.73
N LEU A 430 -3.12 -19.65 1.61
CA LEU A 430 -2.87 -18.76 2.75
C LEU A 430 -4.10 -18.65 3.67
N PHE A 431 -5.32 -18.74 3.14
CA PHE A 431 -6.54 -18.75 3.96
C PHE A 431 -6.60 -19.91 4.95
N ASN A 432 -5.94 -21.02 4.63
CA ASN A 432 -5.88 -22.23 5.46
C ASN A 432 -4.61 -22.27 6.33
N TYR A 433 -3.79 -21.21 6.33
CA TYR A 433 -2.61 -21.13 7.17
C TYR A 433 -2.99 -21.23 8.65
N TYR A 434 -2.28 -22.11 9.37
CA TYR A 434 -2.43 -22.27 10.81
C TYR A 434 -1.12 -22.00 11.54
N ASN A 435 -0.02 -22.64 11.12
CA ASN A 435 1.31 -22.49 11.70
C ASN A 435 2.42 -22.87 10.68
N GLY A 436 3.68 -22.74 11.11
CA GLY A 436 4.87 -23.07 10.30
C GLY A 436 5.37 -21.91 9.44
N VAL A 437 6.40 -22.16 8.62
CA VAL A 437 6.84 -21.22 7.59
C VAL A 437 6.01 -21.44 6.34
N TYR A 438 5.25 -20.42 5.95
CA TYR A 438 4.51 -20.41 4.70
C TYR A 438 5.47 -20.34 3.50
N ASP A 439 5.33 -21.29 2.56
CA ASP A 439 6.20 -21.52 1.40
C ASP A 439 5.41 -22.00 0.16
N ASP A 440 4.10 -21.71 0.12
CA ASP A 440 3.27 -22.06 -1.03
C ASP A 440 3.34 -20.91 -2.05
N GLU A 441 3.72 -21.26 -3.29
CA GLU A 441 3.79 -20.32 -4.41
C GLU A 441 2.41 -19.72 -4.75
N PRO A 442 2.37 -18.51 -5.33
CA PRO A 442 1.12 -17.89 -5.77
C PRO A 442 0.38 -18.75 -6.81
N ALA A 443 -0.92 -18.50 -6.96
CA ALA A 443 -1.70 -19.19 -8.00
C ALA A 443 -1.15 -18.86 -9.40
N ASN A 444 -1.45 -19.71 -10.39
CA ASN A 444 -0.97 -19.55 -11.77
C ASN A 444 -1.18 -18.13 -12.35
N HIS A 445 -2.17 -17.37 -11.86
CA HIS A 445 -2.42 -15.99 -12.29
C HIS A 445 -1.22 -15.07 -12.03
N GLY A 446 -0.71 -14.97 -10.80
CA GLY A 446 0.47 -14.17 -10.47
C GLY A 446 1.67 -14.58 -11.32
N SER A 447 1.98 -15.88 -11.38
CA SER A 447 3.11 -16.40 -12.17
C SER A 447 3.03 -16.13 -13.68
N ASN A 448 1.83 -15.86 -14.22
CA ASN A 448 1.64 -15.50 -15.64
C ASN A 448 1.75 -13.98 -15.88
N CYS A 449 1.49 -13.18 -14.85
CA CYS A 449 1.52 -11.72 -14.89
C CYS A 449 2.90 -11.17 -14.50
N ASP A 450 3.64 -11.88 -13.64
CA ASP A 450 4.97 -11.51 -13.21
C ASP A 450 5.94 -11.44 -14.39
N LEU A 451 6.74 -10.38 -14.42
CA LEU A 451 7.77 -10.26 -15.44
C LEU A 451 9.01 -11.04 -15.01
N PRO A 452 9.63 -11.84 -15.90
CA PRO A 452 10.81 -12.66 -15.56
C PRO A 452 12.08 -11.83 -15.34
N LEU A 453 11.96 -10.51 -15.25
CA LEU A 453 13.05 -9.58 -15.05
C LEU A 453 13.23 -9.33 -13.54
N SER A 454 14.46 -9.43 -13.05
CA SER A 454 14.79 -8.98 -11.70
C SER A 454 15.26 -7.52 -11.72
N GLY A 455 14.70 -6.67 -10.85
CA GLY A 455 15.11 -5.27 -10.68
C GLY A 455 14.13 -4.28 -11.33
N LEU A 456 14.62 -3.15 -11.83
CA LEU A 456 13.76 -2.14 -12.47
C LEU A 456 13.08 -2.73 -13.72
N ASN A 457 11.76 -2.68 -13.80
CA ASN A 457 10.86 -3.39 -14.73
C ASN A 457 10.55 -4.86 -14.38
N GLY A 458 10.91 -5.32 -13.19
CA GLY A 458 10.49 -6.60 -12.64
C GLY A 458 9.20 -6.45 -11.87
N TRP A 459 8.11 -6.09 -12.55
CA TRP A 459 6.81 -5.93 -11.91
C TRP A 459 6.32 -7.29 -11.40
N GLU A 460 5.82 -7.28 -10.17
CA GLU A 460 5.41 -8.45 -9.40
C GLU A 460 3.97 -8.22 -8.94
N TYR A 461 3.07 -9.12 -9.32
CA TYR A 461 1.66 -8.99 -9.00
C TYR A 461 1.44 -9.11 -7.49
N THR A 462 0.59 -8.25 -6.94
CA THR A 462 0.15 -8.34 -5.53
C THR A 462 -1.30 -7.88 -5.39
N ASN A 463 -2.05 -8.46 -4.45
CA ASN A 463 -3.45 -8.15 -4.20
C ASN A 463 -3.80 -7.95 -2.71
N HIS A 464 -2.82 -8.09 -1.81
CA HIS A 464 -3.09 -8.01 -0.38
C HIS A 464 -1.96 -7.34 0.38
N ALA A 465 -2.29 -6.32 1.16
CA ALA A 465 -1.33 -5.60 1.99
C ALA A 465 -1.24 -6.19 3.40
N ILE A 466 -0.02 -6.48 3.86
CA ILE A 466 0.30 -7.03 5.18
C ILE A 466 1.42 -6.20 5.84
N ILE A 467 1.85 -6.61 7.03
CA ILE A 467 2.91 -5.93 7.77
C ILE A 467 4.05 -6.89 8.08
N ILE A 468 5.30 -6.51 7.80
CA ILE A 468 6.47 -7.20 8.34
C ILE A 468 6.81 -6.55 9.69
N VAL A 469 6.86 -7.36 10.74
CA VAL A 469 7.18 -6.92 12.11
C VAL A 469 8.51 -7.45 12.64
N GLY A 470 9.12 -8.40 11.92
CA GLY A 470 10.40 -9.01 12.30
C GLY A 470 10.80 -10.12 11.33
N TRP A 471 11.88 -10.83 11.65
CA TRP A 471 12.39 -11.95 10.86
C TRP A 471 13.10 -12.98 11.76
N GLY A 472 13.34 -14.16 11.22
CA GLY A 472 14.06 -15.23 11.90
C GLY A 472 14.58 -16.29 10.95
N GLU A 473 15.13 -17.34 11.56
CA GLU A 473 15.58 -18.58 10.92
C GLU A 473 15.19 -19.75 11.83
N GLU A 474 14.66 -20.83 11.27
CA GLU A 474 14.38 -22.07 12.02
C GLU A 474 14.72 -23.31 11.19
N ASP A 475 14.97 -24.42 11.88
CA ASP A 475 15.16 -25.71 11.24
C ASP A 475 13.78 -26.32 10.93
N VAL A 476 13.49 -26.51 9.64
CA VAL A 476 12.29 -27.18 9.16
C VAL A 476 12.73 -28.48 8.51
N ALA A 477 12.50 -29.60 9.20
CA ALA A 477 12.87 -30.94 8.73
C ALA A 477 14.36 -31.11 8.36
N GLY A 478 15.26 -30.53 9.16
CA GLY A 478 16.72 -30.56 8.93
C GLY A 478 17.23 -29.50 7.95
N ILE A 479 16.35 -28.60 7.48
CA ILE A 479 16.68 -27.55 6.52
C ILE A 479 16.60 -26.19 7.22
N PRO A 480 17.70 -25.40 7.25
CA PRO A 480 17.66 -24.02 7.73
C PRO A 480 16.76 -23.16 6.84
N THR A 481 15.63 -22.73 7.37
CA THR A 481 14.63 -21.95 6.65
C THR A 481 14.54 -20.55 7.24
N LYS A 482 14.79 -19.54 6.40
CA LYS A 482 14.63 -18.13 6.73
C LYS A 482 13.17 -17.71 6.61
N PHE A 483 12.68 -16.90 7.55
CA PHE A 483 11.32 -16.37 7.47
C PHE A 483 11.22 -14.91 7.90
N TRP A 484 10.20 -14.24 7.37
CA TRP A 484 9.60 -13.02 7.90
C TRP A 484 8.55 -13.38 8.95
N VAL A 485 8.43 -12.54 9.97
CA VAL A 485 7.26 -12.54 10.86
C VAL A 485 6.31 -11.47 10.36
N CYS A 486 5.18 -11.93 9.83
CA CYS A 486 4.18 -11.09 9.21
C CYS A 486 2.92 -10.99 10.07
N ARG A 487 2.30 -9.81 10.07
CA ARG A 487 0.97 -9.59 10.62
C ARG A 487 -0.02 -9.42 9.48
N ASN A 488 -1.11 -10.17 9.55
CA ASN A 488 -2.20 -10.07 8.60
C ASN A 488 -3.28 -9.08 9.10
N THR A 489 -4.21 -8.70 8.22
CA THR A 489 -5.31 -7.76 8.51
C THR A 489 -6.66 -8.47 8.71
N TRP A 490 -6.68 -9.80 8.82
CA TRP A 490 -7.91 -10.62 8.96
C TRP A 490 -8.33 -10.90 10.41
N GLY A 491 -7.77 -10.15 11.36
CA GLY A 491 -8.10 -10.28 12.79
C GLY A 491 -7.26 -11.31 13.52
N SER A 492 -7.54 -11.45 14.82
CA SER A 492 -6.70 -12.26 15.72
C SER A 492 -7.00 -13.76 15.67
N ASP A 493 -8.19 -14.13 15.18
CA ASP A 493 -8.65 -15.51 15.09
C ASP A 493 -8.01 -16.28 13.91
N TRP A 494 -7.35 -15.56 13.00
CA TRP A 494 -6.64 -16.15 11.86
C TRP A 494 -5.15 -16.40 12.17
N GLY A 495 -4.61 -17.52 11.67
CA GLY A 495 -3.22 -17.90 11.88
C GLY A 495 -2.85 -18.03 13.37
N VAL A 496 -1.68 -17.52 13.75
CA VAL A 496 -1.23 -17.51 15.15
C VAL A 496 -1.46 -16.12 15.73
N GLY A 497 -2.66 -15.86 16.25
CA GLY A 497 -3.02 -14.56 16.85
C GLY A 497 -3.07 -13.40 15.84
N GLY A 498 -3.36 -13.68 14.57
CA GLY A 498 -3.30 -12.73 13.45
C GLY A 498 -1.92 -12.62 12.80
N PHE A 499 -0.95 -13.46 13.19
CA PHE A 499 0.39 -13.50 12.63
C PHE A 499 0.66 -14.79 11.87
N PHE A 500 1.63 -14.72 10.96
CA PHE A 500 2.16 -15.87 10.23
C PHE A 500 3.64 -15.70 9.93
N LYS A 501 4.32 -16.81 9.64
CA LYS A 501 5.69 -16.77 9.12
C LYS A 501 5.64 -17.01 7.62
N MET A 502 6.44 -16.25 6.88
CA MET A 502 6.54 -16.36 5.43
C MET A 502 8.00 -16.54 5.03
N LYS A 503 8.30 -17.42 4.08
CA LYS A 503 9.67 -17.63 3.63
C LYS A 503 10.30 -16.33 3.14
N ARG A 504 11.57 -16.13 3.53
CA ARG A 504 12.31 -14.88 3.34
C ARG A 504 13.53 -15.08 2.44
N GLY A 505 13.87 -14.06 1.66
CA GLY A 505 15.05 -13.97 0.81
C GLY A 505 14.86 -14.56 -0.59
N VAL A 506 13.61 -14.85 -0.96
CA VAL A 506 13.23 -15.42 -2.26
C VAL A 506 12.11 -14.63 -2.93
N ASN A 507 11.77 -13.44 -2.40
CA ASN A 507 10.63 -12.63 -2.85
C ASN A 507 9.31 -13.42 -3.01
N LEU A 508 9.04 -14.38 -2.12
CA LEU A 508 7.84 -15.22 -2.21
C LEU A 508 6.58 -14.33 -2.30
N CYS A 509 5.73 -14.59 -3.30
CA CYS A 509 4.52 -13.81 -3.59
C CYS A 509 4.74 -12.29 -3.70
N GLY A 510 5.93 -11.81 -4.08
CA GLY A 510 6.23 -10.37 -4.20
C GLY A 510 6.44 -9.62 -2.88
N VAL A 511 6.54 -10.34 -1.74
CA VAL A 511 6.61 -9.73 -0.39
C VAL A 511 7.79 -8.77 -0.18
N GLU A 512 8.84 -8.91 -0.97
CA GLU A 512 10.06 -8.09 -0.94
C GLU A 512 10.09 -7.04 -2.08
N SER A 513 9.03 -6.91 -2.90
CA SER A 513 8.99 -6.00 -4.06
C SER A 513 8.67 -4.55 -3.70
N GLN A 514 7.73 -4.33 -2.77
CA GLN A 514 7.12 -3.01 -2.55
C GLN A 514 6.92 -2.64 -1.08
N ALA A 515 7.99 -2.76 -0.28
CA ALA A 515 7.91 -2.42 1.13
C ALA A 515 7.91 -0.90 1.35
N VAL A 516 7.02 -0.43 2.23
CA VAL A 516 6.77 0.99 2.52
C VAL A 516 7.00 1.27 4.00
N TYR A 517 7.75 2.33 4.28
CA TYR A 517 7.87 2.91 5.62
C TYR A 517 6.96 4.14 5.76
N ILE A 518 6.48 4.39 6.98
CA ILE A 518 5.67 5.57 7.33
C ILE A 518 6.12 6.05 8.71
N ASP A 519 6.77 7.21 8.78
CA ASP A 519 7.27 7.74 10.04
C ASP A 519 6.27 8.68 10.70
N PRO A 520 6.09 8.56 12.03
CA PRO A 520 5.20 9.44 12.77
C PRO A 520 5.71 10.89 12.83
N ASP A 521 4.80 11.86 12.76
CA ASP A 521 5.10 13.26 13.03
C ASP A 521 4.79 13.61 14.49
N LEU A 522 5.83 13.80 15.31
CA LEU A 522 5.69 14.19 16.71
C LEU A 522 5.45 15.69 16.91
N THR A 523 5.52 16.50 15.86
CA THR A 523 5.61 17.98 15.96
C THR A 523 4.28 18.70 15.74
N ARG A 524 3.25 18.00 15.25
CA ARG A 524 1.89 18.55 15.05
C ARG A 524 0.81 17.52 15.37
N GLY A 525 -0.43 18.00 15.42
CA GLY A 525 -1.60 17.15 15.61
C GLY A 525 -1.67 16.52 17.00
N VAL A 526 -2.34 15.37 17.07
CA VAL A 526 -2.53 14.58 18.30
C VAL A 526 -1.19 14.26 18.94
N ALA A 527 -0.22 13.81 18.16
CA ALA A 527 1.10 13.42 18.64
C ALA A 527 1.83 14.54 19.39
N ALA A 528 1.78 15.78 18.89
CA ALA A 528 2.38 16.90 19.59
C ALA A 528 1.69 17.22 20.92
N ARG A 529 0.38 16.98 21.03
CA ARG A 529 -0.36 17.10 22.31
C ARG A 529 0.08 16.01 23.28
N LEU A 530 0.24 14.77 22.79
CA LEU A 530 0.72 13.65 23.61
C LEU A 530 2.14 13.90 24.13
N VAL A 531 3.06 14.30 23.25
CA VAL A 531 4.44 14.63 23.64
C VAL A 531 4.47 15.70 24.72
N LYS A 532 3.69 16.78 24.60
CA LYS A 532 3.57 17.82 25.63
C LYS A 532 3.02 17.34 26.98
N SER A 533 2.25 16.24 26.99
CA SER A 533 1.73 15.65 28.23
C SER A 533 2.72 14.69 28.90
N LEU A 534 3.74 14.24 28.16
CA LEU A 534 4.80 13.34 28.63
C LEU A 534 6.06 14.09 29.10
N THR A 535 6.22 15.35 28.66
CA THR A 535 7.25 16.30 29.11
C THR A 535 6.76 17.11 30.30
#